data_AF-A0A0W1SW19-F1
#
_entry.id   AF-A0A0W1SW19-F1
#
_cell.length_a   1.000
_cell.length_b   1.000
_cell.length_c   1.000
_cell.angle_alpha   90.00
_cell.angle_beta   90.00
_cell.angle_gamma   90.00
#
_symmetry.space_group_name_H-M   'P 1'
#
loop_
_entity.id
_entity.type
_entity.pdbx_description
1 polymer ?
#
loop_
_entity_poly.entity_id
_entity_poly.type
_entity_poly.pdbx_seq_one_letter_code
_entity_poly.pdbx_strand_id
1 'polypeptide(L)'
;MFRYIEDYEGVPIHFNYGQVSRVIYEDEYTYLQLYVSNTDSEWEGDVAARYYGDQRLLEDDYIELWAVAEGLHEYETVNGNIRTIPLLTIVEYELYDSSPI
;
A
#
# COMPACT_ATOMS: atom_id res chain seq x y z
N MET A 1 -4.06 11.13 8.90
CA MET A 1 -2.82 10.36 9.03
C MET A 1 -1.84 10.66 7.89
N PHE A 2 -2.23 10.49 6.63
CA PHE A 2 -1.35 10.62 5.44
C PHE A 2 -0.62 11.96 5.23
N ARG A 3 -1.07 13.07 5.84
CA ARG A 3 -0.45 14.41 5.67
C ARG A 3 0.88 14.60 6.44
N TYR A 4 1.20 13.69 7.37
CA TYR A 4 2.38 13.77 8.23
C TYR A 4 3.19 12.47 8.24
N ILE A 5 3.10 11.63 7.20
CA ILE A 5 3.73 10.29 7.22
C ILE A 5 5.25 10.35 7.49
N GLU A 6 5.91 11.46 7.14
CA GLU A 6 7.33 11.69 7.45
C GLU A 6 7.62 11.67 8.96
N ASP A 7 6.66 12.10 9.80
CA ASP A 7 6.76 12.01 11.26
C ASP A 7 6.60 10.56 11.78
N TYR A 8 6.20 9.63 10.91
CA TYR A 8 5.97 8.22 11.22
C TYR A 8 6.98 7.29 10.52
N GLU A 9 8.08 7.83 9.96
CA GLU A 9 9.14 7.00 9.39
C GLU A 9 9.68 6.00 10.44
N GLY A 10 9.74 4.72 10.06
CA GLY A 10 10.12 3.62 10.95
C GLY A 10 9.03 3.15 11.92
N VAL A 11 7.84 3.75 11.92
CA VAL A 11 6.73 3.31 12.77
C VAL A 11 5.97 2.16 12.09
N PRO A 12 5.68 1.06 12.81
CA PRO A 12 4.82 0.01 12.31
C PRO A 12 3.38 0.53 12.19
N ILE A 13 2.78 0.30 11.03
CA ILE A 13 1.42 0.65 10.68
C ILE A 13 0.67 -0.63 10.33
N HIS A 14 -0.59 -0.68 10.73
CA HIS A 14 -1.53 -1.74 10.37
C HIS A 14 -2.73 -1.11 9.68
N PHE A 15 -3.19 -1.76 8.62
CA PHE A 15 -4.44 -1.44 7.94
C PHE A 15 -5.29 -2.71 7.89
N ASN A 16 -6.52 -2.63 8.40
CA ASN A 16 -7.47 -3.74 8.35
C ASN A 16 -7.80 -4.14 6.90
N TYR A 17 -7.84 -3.16 5.98
CA TYR A 17 -8.23 -3.39 4.60
C TYR A 17 -7.28 -2.70 3.64
N GLY A 18 -6.89 -3.43 2.60
CA GLY A 18 -6.07 -2.98 1.49
C GLY A 18 -6.57 -3.59 0.19
N GLN A 19 -6.73 -2.81 -0.88
CA GLN A 19 -6.98 -3.32 -2.22
C GLN A 19 -5.80 -3.01 -3.12
N VAL A 20 -5.24 -4.03 -3.76
CA VAL A 20 -4.15 -3.89 -4.73
C VAL A 20 -4.70 -3.30 -6.03
N SER A 21 -4.43 -2.02 -6.25
CA SER A 21 -4.85 -1.30 -7.47
C SER A 21 -3.83 -1.39 -8.60
N ARG A 22 -2.56 -1.65 -8.28
CA ARG A 22 -1.49 -1.79 -9.25
C ARG A 22 -0.37 -2.66 -8.73
N VAL A 23 0.18 -3.52 -9.59
CA VAL A 23 1.36 -4.34 -9.30
C VAL A 23 2.46 -4.11 -10.34
N ILE A 24 3.68 -3.85 -9.89
CA ILE A 24 4.88 -3.80 -10.73
C ILE A 24 5.93 -4.71 -10.09
N TYR A 25 6.36 -5.74 -10.82
CA TYR A 25 7.41 -6.64 -10.36
C TYR A 25 8.77 -6.04 -10.74
N GLU A 26 9.53 -5.62 -9.74
CA GLU A 26 10.92 -5.19 -9.88
C GLU A 26 11.86 -6.35 -9.58
N ASP A 27 13.16 -6.20 -9.84
CA ASP A 27 14.15 -7.28 -9.66
C ASP A 27 14.29 -7.72 -8.19
N GLU A 28 14.17 -6.78 -7.24
CA GLU A 28 14.41 -7.03 -5.80
C GLU A 28 13.13 -7.02 -4.95
N TYR A 29 12.04 -6.44 -5.44
CA TYR A 29 10.78 -6.30 -4.70
C TYR A 29 9.59 -6.19 -5.64
N THR A 30 8.39 -6.40 -5.10
CA THR A 30 7.14 -6.05 -5.78
C THR A 30 6.71 -4.67 -5.32
N TYR A 31 6.56 -3.73 -6.26
CA TYR A 31 5.95 -2.43 -6.01
C TYR A 31 4.43 -2.54 -6.15
N LEU A 32 3.72 -2.01 -5.17
CA LEU A 32 2.27 -2.05 -5.08
C LEU A 32 1.72 -0.64 -4.92
N GLN A 33 0.58 -0.35 -5.54
CA GLN A 33 -0.28 0.76 -5.15
C GLN A 33 -1.54 0.17 -4.52
N LEU A 34 -1.85 0.62 -3.31
CA LEU A 34 -2.94 0.10 -2.49
C LEU A 34 -3.93 1.22 -2.18
N TYR A 35 -5.22 0.94 -2.24
CA TYR A 35 -6.20 1.67 -1.45
C TYR A 35 -6.24 1.04 -0.06
N VAL A 36 -6.26 1.83 1.01
CA VAL A 36 -6.21 1.33 2.39
C VAL A 36 -7.31 1.94 3.25
N SER A 37 -7.77 1.17 4.23
CA SER A 37 -8.77 1.59 5.21
C SER A 37 -8.65 0.80 6.51
N ASN A 38 -9.08 1.40 7.61
CA ASN A 38 -9.33 0.72 8.87
C ASN A 38 -10.81 0.40 9.10
N THR A 39 -11.70 0.83 8.20
CA THR A 39 -13.15 0.59 8.26
C THR A 39 -13.63 -0.16 7.02
N ASP A 40 -14.75 -0.88 7.15
CA ASP A 40 -15.37 -1.68 6.09
C ASP A 40 -16.32 -0.86 5.20
N SER A 41 -16.28 0.48 5.28
CA SER A 41 -17.29 1.35 4.65
C SER A 41 -16.76 2.16 3.46
N GLU A 42 -15.52 2.62 3.53
CA GLU A 42 -14.89 3.44 2.47
C GLU A 42 -13.37 3.34 2.55
N TRP A 43 -12.71 3.64 1.43
CA TRP A 43 -11.25 3.75 1.37
C TRP A 43 -10.78 5.09 1.97
N GLU A 44 -9.87 5.05 2.94
CA GLU A 44 -9.38 6.23 3.65
C GLU A 44 -8.22 6.94 2.93
N GLY A 45 -7.52 6.23 2.04
CA GLY A 45 -6.42 6.79 1.27
C GLY A 45 -5.76 5.78 0.34
N ASP A 46 -4.78 6.28 -0.41
CA ASP A 46 -3.90 5.48 -1.26
C ASP A 46 -2.44 5.55 -0.80
N VAL A 47 -1.74 4.42 -0.90
CA VAL A 47 -0.33 4.27 -0.52
C VAL A 47 0.45 3.48 -1.56
N ALA A 48 1.74 3.76 -1.66
CA ALA A 48 2.70 2.90 -2.32
C ALA A 48 3.30 1.93 -1.30
N ALA A 49 3.59 0.71 -1.73
CA ALA A 49 4.25 -0.27 -0.89
C ALA A 49 5.33 -1.06 -1.63
N ARG A 50 6.41 -1.41 -0.93
CA ARG A 50 7.40 -2.40 -1.35
C ARG A 50 7.13 -3.70 -0.60
N TYR A 51 7.11 -4.81 -1.32
CA TYR A 51 7.00 -6.13 -0.76
C TYR A 51 8.16 -7.01 -1.23
N TYR A 52 8.93 -7.54 -0.28
CA TYR A 52 10.14 -8.34 -0.53
C TYR A 52 9.91 -9.85 -0.39
N GLY A 53 8.67 -10.29 -0.17
CA GLY A 53 8.36 -11.71 -0.06
C GLY A 53 8.22 -12.40 -1.41
N ASP A 54 8.09 -13.72 -1.36
CA ASP A 54 8.00 -14.62 -2.52
C ASP A 54 6.55 -14.87 -2.97
N GLN A 55 5.58 -14.58 -2.11
CA GLN A 55 4.17 -14.72 -2.44
C GLN A 55 3.75 -13.68 -3.47
N ARG A 56 2.94 -14.13 -4.43
CA ARG A 56 2.49 -13.28 -5.52
C ARG A 56 1.21 -12.56 -5.14
N LEU A 57 1.28 -11.23 -5.09
CA LEU A 57 0.12 -10.34 -5.08
C LEU A 57 -0.26 -9.95 -6.52
N LEU A 58 -1.56 -9.85 -6.77
CA LEU A 58 -2.17 -9.51 -8.04
C LEU A 58 -3.01 -8.23 -7.90
N GLU A 59 -3.29 -7.58 -9.03
CA GLU A 59 -4.29 -6.52 -9.06
C GLU A 59 -5.66 -7.08 -8.68
N ASP A 60 -6.44 -6.29 -7.96
CA ASP A 60 -7.72 -6.63 -7.33
C ASP A 60 -7.65 -7.63 -6.15
N ASP A 61 -6.46 -8.01 -5.68
CA ASP A 61 -6.33 -8.71 -4.41
C ASP A 61 -6.72 -7.79 -3.24
N TYR A 62 -7.40 -8.37 -2.25
CA TYR A 62 -7.77 -7.71 -1.00
C TYR A 62 -6.93 -8.30 0.12
N ILE A 63 -6.30 -7.43 0.92
CA ILE A 63 -5.39 -7.83 1.99
C ILE A 63 -5.63 -7.07 3.29
N GLU A 64 -5.37 -7.71 4.41
CA GLU A 64 -4.98 -7.05 5.66
C GLU A 64 -3.45 -6.92 5.66
N LEU A 65 -2.89 -5.79 6.09
CA LEU A 65 -1.44 -5.59 6.01
C LEU A 65 -0.80 -4.92 7.23
N TRP A 66 0.40 -5.39 7.55
CA TRP A 66 1.33 -4.77 8.49
C TRP A 66 2.56 -4.29 7.73
N ALA A 67 2.90 -3.02 7.93
CA ALA A 67 3.97 -2.37 7.19
C ALA A 67 4.74 -1.39 8.06
N VAL A 68 5.91 -0.95 7.58
CA VAL A 68 6.69 0.14 8.17
C VAL A 68 6.61 1.33 7.24
N ALA A 69 6.33 2.52 7.78
CA ALA A 69 6.37 3.75 6.97
C ALA A 69 7.81 4.14 6.64
N GLU A 70 8.06 4.47 5.37
CA GLU A 70 9.36 4.89 4.83
C GLU A 70 9.38 6.40 4.49
N GLY A 71 8.22 7.06 4.46
CA GLY A 71 8.07 8.48 4.10
C GLY A 71 7.13 8.70 2.92
N LEU A 72 7.47 9.67 2.07
CA LEU A 72 6.68 10.02 0.88
C LEU A 72 7.29 9.47 -0.40
N HIS A 73 6.43 9.09 -1.34
CA HIS A 73 6.80 8.65 -2.67
C HIS A 73 6.06 9.48 -3.72
N GLU A 74 6.84 10.05 -4.63
CA GLU A 74 6.34 10.81 -5.77
C GLU A 74 6.39 9.96 -7.04
N TYR A 75 5.30 9.99 -7.80
CA TYR A 75 5.23 9.33 -9.09
C TYR A 75 4.47 10.19 -10.10
N GLU A 76 4.86 10.07 -11.36
CA GLU A 76 4.16 10.71 -12.47
C GLU A 76 2.99 9.82 -12.91
N THR A 77 1.79 10.41 -12.93
CA THR A 77 0.59 9.77 -13.46
C THR A 77 0.61 9.77 -14.99
N VAL A 78 -0.21 8.92 -15.62
CA VAL A 78 -0.33 8.83 -17.08
C VAL A 78 -0.67 10.17 -17.74
N ASN A 79 -1.35 11.08 -17.01
CA ASN A 79 -1.71 12.41 -17.50
C ASN A 79 -0.61 13.47 -17.28
N GLY A 80 0.58 13.08 -16.83
CA GLY A 80 1.71 13.99 -16.57
C GLY A 80 1.64 14.76 -15.25
N ASN A 81 0.66 14.46 -14.38
CA ASN A 81 0.59 15.06 -13.05
C ASN A 81 1.46 14.27 -12.08
N ILE A 82 2.20 14.97 -11.22
CA ILE A 82 2.92 14.35 -10.10
C ILE A 82 1.93 14.13 -8.96
N ARG A 83 1.92 12.92 -8.40
CA ARG A 83 1.23 12.61 -7.14
C ARG A 83 2.23 12.18 -6.10
N THR A 84 2.00 12.64 -4.87
CA THR A 84 2.79 12.32 -3.70
C THR A 84 1.90 11.52 -2.74
N ILE A 85 2.28 10.27 -2.47
CA ILE A 85 1.55 9.36 -1.57
C ILE A 85 2.53 8.71 -0.60
N PRO A 86 2.09 8.20 0.56
CA PRO A 86 3.00 7.52 1.46
C PRO A 86 3.63 6.26 0.88
N LEU A 87 4.87 6.00 1.27
CA LEU A 87 5.59 4.78 0.97
C LEU A 87 5.69 3.90 2.20
N LEU A 88 5.36 2.63 2.02
CA LEU A 88 5.43 1.62 3.05
C LEU A 88 6.33 0.46 2.62
N THR A 89 6.88 -0.26 3.59
CA THR A 89 7.48 -1.59 3.40
C THR A 89 6.57 -2.61 4.07
N ILE A 90 5.93 -3.49 3.29
CA ILE A 90 5.07 -4.54 3.82
C ILE A 90 5.96 -5.60 4.49
N VAL A 91 5.63 -5.90 5.74
CA VAL A 91 6.28 -6.94 6.54
C VAL A 91 5.48 -8.23 6.46
N GLU A 92 4.16 -8.12 6.56
CA GLU A 92 3.23 -9.26 6.59
C GLU A 92 1.88 -8.83 6.02
N TYR A 93 1.15 -9.78 5.42
CA TYR A 93 -0.22 -9.57 4.98
C TYR A 93 -1.03 -10.87 5.07
N GLU A 94 -2.34 -10.73 5.14
CA GLU A 94 -3.30 -11.82 4.98
C GLU A 94 -4.23 -11.52 3.80
N LEU A 95 -4.52 -12.52 2.96
CA LEU A 95 -5.45 -12.36 1.83
C LEU A 95 -6.88 -12.58 2.29
N TYR A 96 -7.78 -11.74 1.77
CA TYR A 96 -9.21 -11.94 1.86
C TYR A 96 -9.72 -12.72 0.63
N ASP A 97 -10.67 -13.63 0.85
CA ASP A 97 -11.31 -14.41 -0.22
C ASP A 97 -12.22 -13.56 -1.13
N SER A 98 -12.68 -12.40 -0.66
CA SER A 98 -13.58 -11.49 -1.36
C SER A 98 -13.46 -10.05 -0.87
N SER A 99 -13.95 -9.07 -1.64
CA SER A 99 -13.97 -7.65 -1.23
C SER A 99 -14.60 -7.48 0.16
N PRO A 100 -13.86 -6.95 1.14
CA PRO A 100 -14.39 -6.67 2.47
C PRO A 100 -15.14 -5.33 2.55
N ILE A 101 -15.03 -4.50 1.51
CA ILE A 101 -15.68 -3.18 1.34
C ILE A 101 -16.64 -3.22 0.14
#